data_AF-A0A7R7VW78-F1
#
_entry.id   AF-A0A7R7VW78-F1
#
_cell.length_a   1.000
_cell.length_b   1.000
_cell.length_c   1.000
_cell.angle_alpha   90.00
_cell.angle_beta   90.00
_cell.angle_gamma   90.00
#
_symmetry.space_group_name_H-M   'P 1'
#
loop_
_entity.id
_entity.type
_entity.pdbx_description
1 polymer ?
#
loop_
_entity_poly.entity_id
_entity_poly.type
_entity_poly.pdbx_seq_one_letter_code
_entity_poly.pdbx_strand_id
1 'polypeptide(L)'
;MRSKHPLAAHATHLGLFSDPLLQQSPTLHLQVVPEKWAKREDVNEAWAKLREKYSLDQKAWDKATWDFLTFVLGRDWSCVGSMSKARELGWTGYADTWTELVDTFETLEKEGVLPPVEQLKQDF
;
A
#
# COMPACT_ATOMS: atom_id res chain seq x y z
N MET A 1 16.64 -6.03 -19.15
CA MET A 1 17.48 -6.88 -18.27
C MET A 1 16.66 -7.23 -17.05
N ARG A 2 16.52 -8.52 -16.69
CA ARG A 2 15.87 -8.93 -15.45
C ARG A 2 16.87 -8.70 -14.31
N SER A 3 16.56 -7.79 -13.39
CA SER A 3 17.39 -7.54 -12.21
C SER A 3 17.53 -8.82 -11.39
N LYS A 4 18.75 -9.15 -10.96
CA LYS A 4 18.98 -10.27 -10.04
C LYS A 4 18.43 -9.90 -8.67
N HIS A 5 17.80 -10.87 -8.00
CA HIS A 5 17.34 -10.70 -6.62
C HIS A 5 18.48 -10.20 -5.71
N PRO A 6 18.26 -9.24 -4.78
CA PRO A 6 19.34 -8.68 -3.95
C PRO A 6 20.17 -9.72 -3.18
N LEU A 7 19.56 -10.78 -2.64
CA LEU A 7 20.33 -11.86 -2.00
C LEU A 7 21.28 -12.56 -3.00
N ALA A 8 20.84 -12.78 -4.23
CA ALA A 8 21.68 -13.34 -5.29
C ALA A 8 22.75 -12.35 -5.77
N ALA A 9 22.43 -11.05 -5.80
CA ALA A 9 23.38 -10.00 -6.16
C ALA A 9 24.50 -9.84 -5.12
N HIS A 10 24.21 -10.09 -3.84
CA HIS A 10 25.15 -9.91 -2.73
C HIS A 10 25.64 -11.23 -2.09
N ALA A 11 25.29 -12.38 -2.67
CA ALA A 11 25.57 -13.72 -2.13
C ALA A 11 27.04 -13.93 -1.73
N THR A 12 27.97 -13.48 -2.59
CA THR A 12 29.41 -13.60 -2.37
C THR A 12 29.86 -12.85 -1.12
N HIS A 13 29.37 -11.62 -0.95
CA HIS A 13 29.73 -10.78 0.21
C HIS A 13 29.10 -11.31 1.50
N LEU A 14 27.95 -11.98 1.40
CA LEU A 14 27.21 -12.54 2.53
C LEU A 14 27.64 -13.98 2.89
N GLY A 15 28.55 -14.60 2.12
CA GLY A 15 28.99 -15.98 2.37
C GLY A 15 27.98 -17.06 1.97
N LEU A 16 26.97 -16.74 1.16
CA LEU A 16 25.81 -17.59 0.86
C LEU A 16 25.97 -18.47 -0.39
N PHE A 17 27.21 -18.73 -0.85
CA PHE A 17 27.51 -19.29 -2.18
C PHE A 17 26.77 -20.59 -2.54
N SER A 18 26.45 -21.42 -1.55
CA SER A 18 25.77 -22.71 -1.70
C SER A 18 24.37 -22.73 -1.09
N ASP A 19 23.84 -21.56 -0.70
CA ASP A 19 22.53 -21.49 -0.05
C ASP A 19 21.41 -21.81 -1.08
N PRO A 20 20.56 -22.82 -0.83
CA PRO A 20 19.45 -23.16 -1.71
C PRO A 20 18.48 -22.00 -1.97
N LEU A 21 18.41 -21.01 -1.08
CA LEU A 21 17.60 -19.79 -1.23
C LEU A 21 18.05 -18.93 -2.42
N LEU A 22 19.29 -19.06 -2.90
CA LEU A 22 19.76 -18.36 -4.10
C LEU A 22 19.10 -18.84 -5.40
N GLN A 23 18.59 -20.08 -5.41
CA GLN A 23 17.92 -20.69 -6.57
C GLN A 23 16.39 -20.47 -6.53
N GLN A 24 15.86 -20.01 -5.39
CA GLN A 24 14.44 -19.77 -5.23
C GLN A 24 14.07 -18.38 -5.74
N SER A 25 12.95 -18.29 -6.44
CA SER A 25 12.33 -16.98 -6.67
C SER A 25 11.66 -16.55 -5.37
N PRO A 26 11.92 -15.33 -4.87
CA PRO A 26 11.19 -14.80 -3.72
C PRO A 26 9.70 -14.85 -4.06
N THR A 27 8.94 -15.59 -3.27
CA THR A 27 7.49 -15.65 -3.45
C THR A 27 6.87 -14.74 -2.40
N LEU A 28 6.29 -13.64 -2.86
CA LEU A 28 5.52 -12.79 -1.98
C LEU A 28 4.14 -13.41 -1.76
N HIS A 29 3.89 -13.85 -0.54
CA HIS A 29 2.61 -14.43 -0.16
C HIS A 29 1.69 -13.35 0.41
N LEU A 30 0.79 -12.86 -0.42
CA LEU A 30 -0.27 -11.95 0.03
C LEU A 30 -1.36 -12.78 0.75
N GLN A 31 -1.31 -12.80 2.09
CA GLN A 31 -2.20 -13.62 2.92
C GLN A 31 -3.69 -13.29 2.72
N VAL A 32 -3.99 -12.01 2.47
CA VAL A 32 -5.34 -11.53 2.17
C VAL A 32 -5.29 -10.86 0.82
N VAL A 33 -6.07 -11.33 -0.15
CA VAL A 33 -6.23 -10.66 -1.44
C VAL A 33 -7.29 -9.58 -1.28
N PRO A 34 -6.94 -8.27 -1.25
CA PRO A 34 -7.90 -7.19 -0.99
C PRO A 34 -9.13 -7.24 -1.90
N GLU A 35 -8.95 -7.55 -3.18
CA GLU A 35 -10.05 -7.65 -4.14
C GLU A 35 -11.08 -8.74 -3.78
N LYS A 36 -10.61 -9.89 -3.26
CA LYS A 36 -11.50 -10.96 -2.79
C LYS A 36 -12.09 -10.64 -1.43
N TRP A 37 -11.29 -10.06 -0.55
CA TRP A 37 -11.71 -9.65 0.79
C TRP A 37 -12.85 -8.63 0.74
N ALA A 38 -12.72 -7.60 -0.08
CA ALA A 38 -13.73 -6.54 -0.24
C ALA A 38 -15.07 -7.05 -0.84
N LYS A 39 -15.09 -8.23 -1.46
CA LYS A 39 -16.29 -8.87 -2.01
C LYS A 39 -17.02 -9.79 -1.01
N ARG A 40 -16.43 -10.05 0.16
CA ARG A 40 -17.07 -10.92 1.15
C ARG A 40 -18.29 -10.23 1.76
N GLU A 41 -19.33 -11.01 2.02
CA GLU A 41 -20.59 -10.53 2.61
C GLU A 41 -20.35 -9.87 3.97
N ASP A 42 -19.62 -10.54 4.86
CA ASP A 42 -19.31 -10.03 6.20
C ASP A 42 -18.55 -8.69 6.19
N VAL A 43 -17.65 -8.51 5.22
CA VAL A 43 -16.90 -7.25 5.04
C VAL A 43 -17.83 -6.13 4.56
N ASN A 44 -18.72 -6.40 3.60
CA ASN A 44 -19.67 -5.41 3.10
C ASN A 44 -20.72 -5.04 4.15
N GLU A 45 -21.17 -5.99 4.96
CA GLU A 45 -22.06 -5.73 6.10
C GLU A 45 -21.37 -4.87 7.16
N ALA A 46 -20.11 -5.17 7.50
CA ALA A 46 -19.33 -4.35 8.42
C ALA A 46 -19.14 -2.93 7.89
N TRP A 47 -18.81 -2.78 6.60
CA TRP A 47 -18.70 -1.47 5.96
C TRP A 47 -20.04 -0.70 5.97
N ALA A 48 -21.16 -1.36 5.67
CA ALA A 48 -22.48 -0.74 5.70
C ALA A 48 -22.82 -0.16 7.08
N LYS A 49 -22.49 -0.88 8.16
CA LYS A 49 -22.67 -0.40 9.55
C LYS A 49 -21.83 0.85 9.83
N LEU A 50 -20.56 0.85 9.41
CA LEU A 50 -19.68 2.02 9.57
C LEU A 50 -20.20 3.21 8.75
N ARG A 51 -20.54 2.97 7.49
CA ARG A 51 -21.11 3.97 6.59
C ARG A 51 -22.35 4.63 7.17
N GLU A 52 -23.29 3.85 7.68
CA GLU A 52 -24.53 4.37 8.27
C GLU A 52 -24.26 5.15 9.56
N LYS A 53 -23.36 4.63 10.42
CA LYS A 53 -23.01 5.29 11.68
C LYS A 53 -22.30 6.63 11.49
N TYR A 54 -21.36 6.70 10.55
CA TYR A 54 -20.51 7.87 10.33
C TYR A 54 -20.90 8.68 9.07
N SER A 55 -22.01 8.33 8.41
CA SER A 55 -22.50 8.99 7.18
C SER A 55 -21.46 9.05 6.05
N LEU A 56 -20.77 7.92 5.78
CA LEU A 56 -19.66 7.85 4.81
C LEU A 56 -20.15 7.80 3.34
N ASP A 57 -19.31 8.25 2.41
CA ASP A 57 -19.61 8.17 0.96
C ASP A 57 -19.50 6.73 0.43
N GLN A 58 -20.65 6.14 0.09
CA GLN A 58 -20.70 4.80 -0.53
C GLN A 58 -19.91 4.73 -1.84
N LYS A 59 -19.85 5.82 -2.63
CA LYS A 59 -19.15 5.81 -3.92
C LYS A 59 -17.65 5.59 -3.75
N ALA A 60 -17.09 5.96 -2.60
CA ALA A 60 -15.68 5.73 -2.31
C ALA A 60 -15.37 4.23 -2.18
N TRP A 61 -16.25 3.47 -1.52
CA TRP A 61 -16.13 2.01 -1.43
C TRP A 61 -16.34 1.34 -2.80
N ASP A 62 -17.36 1.74 -3.54
CA ASP A 62 -17.69 1.16 -4.85
C ASP A 62 -16.59 1.39 -5.90
N LYS A 63 -15.83 2.49 -5.75
CA LYS A 63 -14.73 2.86 -6.65
C LYS A 63 -13.36 2.55 -6.10
N ALA A 64 -13.27 1.93 -4.92
CA ALA A 64 -11.99 1.57 -4.34
C ALA A 64 -11.26 0.56 -5.24
N THR A 65 -10.00 0.88 -5.57
CA THR A 65 -9.17 0.10 -6.50
C THR A 65 -8.44 -1.03 -5.78
N TRP A 66 -9.23 -1.99 -5.27
CA TRP A 66 -8.72 -3.14 -4.50
C TRP A 66 -7.72 -4.01 -5.27
N ASP A 67 -7.90 -4.12 -6.58
CA ASP A 67 -7.00 -4.79 -7.51
C ASP A 67 -5.66 -4.06 -7.63
N PHE A 68 -5.68 -2.73 -7.70
CA PHE A 68 -4.48 -1.90 -7.69
C PHE A 68 -3.73 -2.02 -6.36
N LEU A 69 -4.44 -2.05 -5.22
CA LEU A 69 -3.84 -2.31 -3.92
C LEU A 69 -3.17 -3.69 -3.86
N THR A 70 -3.85 -4.71 -4.41
CA THR A 70 -3.31 -6.08 -4.55
C THR A 70 -2.02 -6.08 -5.37
N PHE A 71 -1.98 -5.32 -6.47
CA PHE A 71 -0.79 -5.20 -7.31
C PHE A 71 0.36 -4.48 -6.60
N VAL A 72 0.10 -3.33 -5.97
CA VAL A 72 1.15 -2.50 -5.34
C VAL A 72 1.74 -3.17 -4.10
N LEU A 73 0.92 -3.88 -3.31
CA LEU A 73 1.37 -4.63 -2.12
C LEU A 73 1.81 -6.07 -2.44
N GLY A 74 1.46 -6.60 -3.61
CA GLY A 74 1.75 -7.97 -4.05
C GLY A 74 2.97 -8.11 -4.96
N ARG A 75 3.72 -7.03 -5.19
CA ARG A 75 4.98 -7.03 -5.95
C ARG A 75 6.20 -7.18 -5.03
N ASP A 76 7.22 -7.89 -5.50
CA ASP A 76 8.49 -8.15 -4.81
C ASP A 76 9.58 -7.10 -5.12
N TRP A 77 9.21 -6.01 -5.80
CA TRP A 77 10.11 -4.92 -6.17
C TRP A 77 9.49 -3.57 -5.88
N SER A 78 10.35 -2.58 -5.61
CA SER A 78 9.96 -1.17 -5.51
C SER A 78 10.44 -0.37 -6.73
N CYS A 79 9.87 0.82 -6.93
CA CYS A 79 10.32 1.78 -7.92
C CYS A 79 10.91 3.00 -7.20
N VAL A 80 12.13 3.38 -7.55
CA VAL A 80 12.76 4.62 -7.09
C VAL A 80 13.07 5.47 -8.30
N GLY A 81 12.42 6.65 -8.39
CA GLY A 81 12.67 7.65 -9.42
C GLY A 81 13.68 8.69 -8.94
N SER A 82 14.49 9.23 -9.86
CA SER A 82 15.38 10.36 -9.56
C SER A 82 14.70 11.69 -9.90
N MET A 83 14.77 12.65 -8.97
CA MET A 83 14.35 14.03 -9.18
C MET A 83 15.46 14.94 -9.71
N SER A 84 16.68 14.43 -9.93
CA SER A 84 17.86 15.24 -10.27
C SER A 84 17.62 16.18 -11.44
N LYS A 85 16.99 15.71 -12.54
CA LYS A 85 16.69 16.55 -13.71
C LYS A 85 15.72 17.69 -13.37
N ALA A 86 14.69 17.44 -12.58
CA ALA A 86 13.77 18.49 -12.16
C ALA A 86 14.47 19.52 -11.27
N ARG A 87 15.37 19.06 -10.38
CA ARG A 87 16.17 19.93 -9.51
C ARG A 87 17.16 20.80 -10.30
N GLU A 88 17.78 20.25 -11.33
CA GLU A 88 18.63 20.99 -12.27
C GLU A 88 17.86 22.07 -13.02
N LEU A 89 16.59 21.81 -13.35
CA LEU A 89 15.66 22.78 -13.95
C LEU A 89 15.04 23.76 -12.93
N GLY A 90 15.50 23.76 -11.67
CA GLY A 90 15.10 24.71 -10.64
C GLY A 90 13.96 24.27 -9.71
N TRP A 91 13.42 23.04 -9.85
CA TRP A 91 12.41 22.53 -8.92
C TRP A 91 13.01 22.16 -7.57
N THR A 92 12.67 22.92 -6.53
CA THR A 92 13.14 22.69 -5.15
C THR A 92 12.08 22.04 -4.26
N GLY A 93 10.86 21.83 -4.76
CA GLY A 93 9.79 21.17 -4.01
C GLY A 93 10.21 19.80 -3.47
N TYR A 94 9.75 19.53 -2.25
CA TYR A 94 9.95 18.29 -1.52
C TYR A 94 8.79 18.13 -0.55
N ALA A 95 8.38 16.89 -0.33
CA ALA A 95 7.41 16.54 0.70
C ALA A 95 7.91 15.31 1.44
N ASP A 96 7.75 15.32 2.76
CA ASP A 96 8.02 14.14 3.57
C ASP A 96 6.92 13.09 3.31
N THR A 97 7.31 11.89 2.90
CA THR A 97 6.35 10.85 2.51
C THR A 97 5.48 10.41 3.68
N TRP A 98 5.97 10.46 4.92
CA TRP A 98 5.16 10.12 6.08
C TRP A 98 4.12 11.19 6.37
N THR A 99 4.52 12.47 6.32
CA THR A 99 3.58 13.58 6.45
C THR A 99 2.48 13.53 5.39
N GLU A 100 2.83 13.38 4.11
CA GLU A 100 1.84 13.29 3.02
C GLU A 100 0.89 12.09 3.19
N LEU A 101 1.40 10.98 3.71
CA LEU A 101 0.57 9.81 4.01
C LEU A 101 -0.46 10.12 5.09
N VAL A 102 -0.03 10.74 6.19
CA VAL A 102 -0.92 11.18 7.28
C VAL A 102 -1.95 12.19 6.77
N ASP A 103 -1.51 13.23 6.07
CA ASP A 103 -2.37 14.28 5.52
C ASP A 103 -3.42 13.72 4.55
N THR A 104 -3.06 12.68 3.79
CA THR A 104 -4.01 11.96 2.93
C THR A 104 -5.13 11.32 3.77
N PHE A 105 -4.80 10.58 4.82
CA PHE A 105 -5.82 9.95 5.69
C PHE A 105 -6.69 11.00 6.38
N GLU A 106 -6.10 12.07 6.92
CA GLU A 106 -6.86 13.16 7.53
C GLU A 106 -7.82 13.83 6.54
N THR A 107 -7.40 13.98 5.28
CA THR A 107 -8.27 14.53 4.22
C THR A 107 -9.42 13.57 3.94
N LEU A 108 -9.15 12.26 3.85
CA LEU A 108 -10.20 11.26 3.63
C LEU A 108 -11.21 11.20 4.78
N GLU A 109 -10.78 11.42 6.02
CA GLU A 109 -11.67 11.57 7.18
C GLU A 109 -12.54 12.84 7.06
N LYS A 110 -11.94 13.99 6.74
CA LYS A 110 -12.65 15.27 6.58
C LYS A 110 -13.69 15.23 5.46
N GLU A 111 -13.38 14.53 4.38
CA GLU A 111 -14.27 14.39 3.20
C GLU A 111 -15.32 13.27 3.38
N GLY A 112 -15.38 12.61 4.54
CA GLY A 112 -16.36 11.55 4.80
C GLY A 112 -16.13 10.27 3.99
N VAL A 113 -14.92 10.06 3.49
CA VAL A 113 -14.52 8.81 2.83
C VAL A 113 -14.17 7.74 3.87
N LEU A 114 -13.51 8.15 4.95
CA LEU A 114 -13.15 7.30 6.09
C LEU A 114 -13.84 7.80 7.37
N PRO A 115 -14.14 6.91 8.33
CA PRO A 115 -14.64 7.31 9.64
C PRO A 115 -13.58 8.11 10.40
N PRO A 116 -13.98 9.10 11.23
CA PRO A 116 -13.04 9.83 12.08
C PRO A 116 -12.32 8.88 13.03
N VAL A 117 -10.99 8.85 13.00
CA VAL A 117 -10.21 7.80 13.69
C VAL A 117 -10.40 7.82 15.20
N GLU A 118 -10.51 9.01 15.80
CA GLU A 118 -10.68 9.16 17.25
C GLU A 118 -12.07 8.72 17.72
N GLN A 119 -13.11 8.95 16.91
CA GLN A 119 -14.45 8.46 17.22
C GLN A 119 -14.53 6.94 17.02
N LEU A 120 -13.92 6.43 15.96
CA LEU A 120 -13.87 4.99 15.67
C LEU A 120 -13.25 4.20 16.83
N LYS A 121 -12.14 4.67 17.40
CA LYS A 121 -11.47 4.04 18.56
C LYS A 121 -12.28 4.08 19.86
N GLN A 122 -13.22 5.02 19.99
CA GLN A 122 -14.09 5.08 21.18
C GLN A 122 -15.27 4.12 21.05
N ASP A 123 -15.68 3.88 19.81
CA ASP A 123 -16.84 3.08 19.47
C ASP A 123 -16.57 1.56 19.43
N PHE A 124 -15.30 1.15 19.31
CA PHE A 124 -14.84 -0.24 19.17
C PHE A 124 -13.53 -0.46 19.93
#